data_AF-A0A965CUW0-F1
#
_entry.id   AF-A0A965CUW0-F1
#
_cell.length_a   1.000
_cell.length_b   1.000
_cell.length_c   1.000
_cell.angle_alpha   90.00
_cell.angle_beta   90.00
_cell.angle_gamma   90.00
#
_symmetry.space_group_name_H-M   'P 1'
#
loop_
_entity.id
_entity.type
_entity.pdbx_description
1 polymer ?
#
loop_
_entity_poly.entity_id
_entity_poly.type
_entity_poly.pdbx_seq_one_letter_code
_entity_poly.pdbx_strand_id
1 'polypeptide(L)'
;APNSIDGINYAPFAAFGGWAGAVNAAADAKKKAAAYAFLSYMNQAAQSNVDVTIGSTGYNPYRLSQLKSTDLWVKAGMPKELADNYLGAINGALNNPNMASDMKIPGAQQYTGVVLDTELARYLAGEITVDQALKNIEEGWEKITEDFGRKEQIKAQALALGL
;
A
#
# COMPACT_ATOMS: atom_id res chain seq x y z
N ALA A 1 14.99 -17.01 -4.55
CA ALA A 1 15.06 -15.84 -3.63
C ALA A 1 15.38 -16.37 -2.23
N PRO A 2 16.03 -15.59 -1.34
CA PRO A 2 16.48 -16.10 -0.03
C PRO A 2 15.37 -16.70 0.86
N ASN A 3 14.10 -16.34 0.64
CA ASN A 3 12.96 -16.88 1.38
C ASN A 3 11.94 -17.64 0.50
N SER A 4 12.40 -18.26 -0.61
CA SER A 4 11.51 -19.08 -1.45
C SER A 4 11.23 -20.45 -0.83
N ILE A 5 9.99 -20.93 -0.95
CA ILE A 5 9.59 -22.29 -0.56
C ILE A 5 9.41 -23.09 -1.85
N ASP A 6 10.12 -24.21 -1.99
CA ASP A 6 10.10 -25.06 -3.20
C ASP A 6 10.37 -24.29 -4.51
N GLY A 7 11.23 -23.27 -4.43
CA GLY A 7 11.56 -22.39 -5.56
C GLY A 7 10.53 -21.28 -5.85
N ILE A 8 9.39 -21.29 -5.16
CA ILE A 8 8.35 -20.25 -5.30
C ILE A 8 8.64 -19.11 -4.33
N ASN A 9 8.73 -17.88 -4.86
CA ASN A 9 8.88 -16.67 -4.06
C ASN A 9 7.50 -16.11 -3.67
N TYR A 10 7.09 -16.30 -2.42
CA TYR A 10 5.87 -15.69 -1.89
C TYR A 10 6.20 -14.27 -1.42
N ALA A 11 5.66 -13.28 -2.13
CA ALA A 11 5.80 -11.87 -1.81
C ALA A 11 4.41 -11.26 -1.64
N PRO A 12 3.78 -11.36 -0.45
CA PRO A 12 2.47 -10.76 -0.24
C PRO A 12 2.60 -9.26 -0.46
N PHE A 13 1.79 -8.75 -1.36
CA PHE A 13 1.72 -7.32 -1.62
C PHE A 13 0.85 -6.70 -0.54
N ALA A 14 1.45 -5.81 0.26
CA ALA A 14 0.73 -5.00 1.24
C ALA A 14 -0.05 -3.89 0.51
N ALA A 15 -1.02 -4.32 -0.31
CA ALA A 15 -1.79 -3.47 -1.20
C ALA A 15 -2.53 -2.39 -0.39
N PHE A 16 -2.54 -1.17 -0.93
CA PHE A 16 -2.91 0.06 -0.24
C PHE A 16 -1.95 0.40 0.90
N GLY A 17 -0.78 0.96 0.58
CA GLY A 17 0.27 1.45 1.50
C GLY A 17 -0.15 2.57 2.47
N GLY A 18 -1.44 2.64 2.79
CA GLY A 18 -2.07 3.53 3.73
C GLY A 18 -2.40 4.89 3.13
N TRP A 19 -3.31 5.60 3.77
CA TRP A 19 -3.44 7.03 3.59
C TRP A 19 -2.62 7.75 4.65
N ALA A 20 -1.90 8.78 4.24
CA ALA A 20 -1.15 9.62 5.15
C ALA A 20 -1.70 11.05 5.12
N GLY A 21 -1.87 11.64 6.29
CA GLY A 21 -2.11 13.07 6.43
C GLY A 21 -0.80 13.83 6.41
N ALA A 22 -0.69 14.86 5.58
CA ALA A 22 0.48 15.73 5.51
C ALA A 22 0.09 17.19 5.77
N VAL A 23 0.99 17.94 6.42
CA VAL A 23 0.82 19.38 6.66
C VAL A 23 1.75 20.14 5.73
N ASN A 24 1.19 21.06 4.94
CA ASN A 24 1.96 21.87 4.01
C ASN A 24 3.01 22.72 4.75
N ALA A 25 4.27 22.58 4.36
CA ALA A 25 5.39 23.30 4.95
C ALA A 25 5.32 24.83 4.77
N ALA A 26 4.59 25.32 3.76
CA ALA A 26 4.41 26.76 3.51
C ALA A 26 3.25 27.40 4.28
N ALA A 27 2.41 26.62 4.97
CA ALA A 27 1.28 27.17 5.74
C ALA A 27 1.76 28.01 6.94
N ASP A 28 0.93 28.99 7.34
CA ASP A 28 1.20 29.77 8.56
C ASP A 28 1.12 28.89 9.83
N ALA A 29 1.77 29.34 10.90
CA ALA A 29 1.94 28.56 12.12
C ALA A 29 0.59 28.13 12.75
N LYS A 30 -0.43 28.99 12.70
CA LYS A 30 -1.75 28.70 13.26
C LYS A 30 -2.45 27.60 12.45
N LYS A 31 -2.39 27.65 11.12
CA LYS A 31 -2.93 26.59 10.24
C LYS A 31 -2.20 25.27 10.42
N LYS A 32 -0.86 25.29 10.53
CA LYS A 32 -0.06 24.09 10.81
C LYS A 32 -0.48 23.42 12.12
N ALA A 33 -0.60 24.20 13.19
CA ALA A 33 -1.02 23.69 14.50
C ALA A 33 -2.44 23.10 14.45
N ALA A 34 -3.38 23.79 13.80
CA ALA A 34 -4.75 23.30 13.66
C ALA A 34 -4.83 22.01 12.82
N ALA A 35 -4.11 21.94 11.69
CA ALA A 35 -4.07 20.76 10.84
C ALA A 35 -3.45 19.56 11.59
N TYR A 36 -2.34 19.77 12.30
CA TYR A 36 -1.74 18.74 13.13
C TYR A 36 -2.69 18.27 14.24
N ALA A 37 -3.34 19.19 14.95
CA ALA A 37 -4.28 18.84 16.01
C ALA A 37 -5.45 18.00 15.48
N PHE A 38 -6.00 18.36 14.31
CA PHE A 38 -7.06 17.61 13.66
C PHE A 38 -6.60 16.20 13.24
N LEU A 39 -5.48 16.10 12.51
CA LEU A 39 -4.93 14.81 12.08
C LEU A 39 -4.60 13.91 13.28
N SER A 40 -4.01 14.48 14.32
CA SER A 40 -3.70 13.77 15.57
C SER A 40 -4.98 13.27 16.23
N TYR A 41 -6.00 14.12 16.39
CA TYR A 41 -7.29 13.76 16.97
C TYR A 41 -7.96 12.61 16.24
N MET A 42 -8.09 12.68 14.91
CA MET A 42 -8.71 11.62 14.10
C MET A 42 -7.98 10.29 14.25
N ASN A 43 -6.65 10.33 14.44
CA ASN A 43 -5.88 9.13 14.59
C ASN A 43 -5.91 8.59 16.02
N GLN A 44 -6.27 9.35 17.06
CA GLN A 44 -6.23 8.87 18.46
C GLN A 44 -7.03 7.57 18.65
N ALA A 45 -6.59 6.73 19.60
CA ALA A 45 -7.15 5.40 19.81
C ALA A 45 -8.68 5.39 20.00
N ALA A 46 -9.23 6.41 20.66
CA ALA A 46 -10.66 6.55 20.90
C ALA A 46 -11.47 6.74 19.60
N GLN A 47 -10.93 7.48 18.64
CA GLN A 47 -11.54 7.72 17.33
C GLN A 47 -11.25 6.54 16.40
N SER A 48 -9.96 6.22 16.24
CA SER A 48 -9.49 5.21 15.29
C SER A 48 -10.07 3.83 15.53
N ASN A 49 -10.29 3.42 16.79
CA ASN A 49 -10.86 2.10 17.09
C ASN A 49 -12.34 2.00 16.71
N VAL A 50 -13.05 3.12 16.63
CA VAL A 50 -14.41 3.14 16.09
C VAL A 50 -14.34 3.09 14.57
N ASP A 51 -13.56 3.97 13.95
CA ASP A 51 -13.52 4.16 12.50
C ASP A 51 -13.14 2.89 11.74
N VAL A 52 -12.14 2.14 12.21
CA VAL A 52 -11.68 0.92 11.54
C VAL A 52 -12.75 -0.17 11.51
N THR A 53 -13.74 -0.12 12.41
CA THR A 53 -14.80 -1.14 12.46
C THR A 53 -16.02 -0.82 11.59
N ILE A 54 -16.06 0.37 11.00
CA ILE A 54 -17.19 0.83 10.19
C ILE A 54 -16.80 0.70 8.71
N GLY A 55 -17.39 -0.27 8.01
CA GLY A 55 -17.01 -0.55 6.61
C GLY A 55 -17.10 0.64 5.65
N SER A 56 -18.00 1.60 5.87
CA SER A 56 -18.13 2.79 5.03
C SER A 56 -17.02 3.82 5.20
N THR A 57 -16.18 3.72 6.24
CA THR A 57 -15.02 4.61 6.41
C THR A 57 -13.86 4.20 5.50
N GLY A 58 -13.82 2.93 5.08
CA GLY A 58 -12.71 2.36 4.30
C GLY A 58 -11.40 2.18 5.08
N TYR A 59 -11.40 2.41 6.41
CA TYR A 59 -10.20 2.25 7.21
C TYR A 59 -9.94 0.78 7.54
N ASN A 60 -8.75 0.30 7.18
CA ASN A 60 -8.18 -0.96 7.66
C ASN A 60 -7.41 -0.73 8.98
N PRO A 61 -7.08 -1.77 9.77
CA PRO A 61 -6.25 -1.58 10.96
C PRO A 61 -4.88 -1.01 10.58
N TYR A 62 -4.51 0.07 11.26
CA TYR A 62 -3.27 0.80 11.04
C TYR A 62 -2.48 1.04 12.34
N ARG A 63 -3.04 0.64 13.49
CA ARG A 63 -2.35 0.64 14.79
C ARG A 63 -2.02 -0.80 15.19
N LEU A 64 -0.82 -1.01 15.72
CA LEU A 64 -0.43 -2.33 16.26
C LEU A 64 -1.44 -2.88 17.28
N SER A 65 -2.06 -2.02 18.09
CA SER A 65 -3.08 -2.45 19.06
C SER A 65 -4.35 -3.03 18.41
N GLN A 66 -4.70 -2.59 17.19
CA GLN A 66 -5.88 -3.08 16.46
C GLN A 66 -5.65 -4.47 15.85
N LEU A 67 -4.38 -4.85 15.66
CA LEU A 67 -3.95 -6.13 15.10
C LEU A 67 -3.78 -7.25 16.16
N LYS A 68 -3.82 -6.89 17.46
CA LYS A 68 -3.51 -7.80 18.57
C LYS A 68 -4.68 -8.66 19.04
N SER A 69 -5.92 -8.22 18.82
CA SER A 69 -7.12 -8.94 19.27
C SER A 69 -8.26 -8.75 18.27
N THR A 70 -9.06 -9.81 18.08
CA THR A 70 -10.28 -9.76 17.27
C THR A 70 -11.48 -9.16 18.01
N ASP A 71 -11.37 -8.89 19.32
CA ASP A 71 -12.49 -8.44 20.17
C ASP A 71 -13.16 -7.17 19.64
N LEU A 72 -12.38 -6.20 19.15
CA LEU A 72 -12.88 -4.95 18.62
C LEU A 72 -13.82 -5.18 17.42
N TRP A 73 -13.41 -6.08 16.53
CA TRP A 73 -14.12 -6.42 15.30
C TRP A 73 -15.37 -7.24 15.58
N VAL A 74 -15.26 -8.21 16.49
CA VAL A 74 -16.39 -9.05 16.93
C VAL A 74 -17.44 -8.20 17.63
N LYS A 75 -17.03 -7.27 18.49
CA LYS A 75 -17.94 -6.32 19.15
C LYS A 75 -18.70 -5.44 18.14
N ALA A 76 -18.08 -5.12 17.01
CA ALA A 76 -18.70 -4.37 15.92
C ALA A 76 -19.60 -5.23 15.01
N GLY A 77 -19.73 -6.54 15.27
CA GLY A 77 -20.61 -7.45 14.55
C GLY A 77 -19.92 -8.32 13.48
N MET A 78 -18.59 -8.26 13.36
CA MET A 78 -17.86 -9.17 12.48
C MET A 78 -17.87 -10.59 13.07
N PRO A 79 -18.22 -11.64 12.29
CA PRO A 79 -18.09 -13.01 12.75
C PRO A 79 -16.65 -13.33 13.20
N LYS A 80 -16.49 -14.07 14.31
CA LYS A 80 -15.16 -14.37 14.88
C LYS A 80 -14.20 -15.00 13.87
N GLU A 81 -14.67 -15.99 13.12
CA GLU A 81 -13.86 -16.66 12.09
C GLU A 81 -13.41 -15.70 10.99
N LEU A 82 -14.28 -14.76 10.59
CA LEU A 82 -13.94 -13.73 9.63
C LEU A 82 -12.91 -12.75 10.21
N ALA A 83 -13.06 -12.34 11.47
CA ALA A 83 -12.10 -11.46 12.15
C ALA A 83 -10.72 -12.13 12.28
N ASP A 84 -10.69 -13.42 12.62
CA ASP A 84 -9.45 -14.20 12.71
C ASP A 84 -8.76 -14.32 11.35
N ASN A 85 -9.53 -14.62 10.29
CA ASN A 85 -8.99 -14.69 8.94
C ASN A 85 -8.44 -13.32 8.48
N TYR A 86 -9.22 -12.25 8.70
CA TYR A 86 -8.87 -10.89 8.31
C TYR A 86 -7.58 -10.39 9.00
N LEU A 87 -7.52 -10.44 10.33
CA LEU A 87 -6.31 -10.02 11.06
C LEU A 87 -5.15 -10.98 10.83
N GLY A 88 -5.42 -12.27 10.66
CA GLY A 88 -4.41 -13.29 10.33
C GLY A 88 -3.75 -13.02 8.99
N ALA A 89 -4.52 -12.69 7.95
CA ALA A 89 -3.99 -12.33 6.63
C ALA A 89 -3.11 -11.08 6.68
N ILE A 90 -3.57 -10.02 7.38
CA ILE A 90 -2.81 -8.77 7.52
C ILE A 90 -1.50 -9.02 8.29
N ASN A 91 -1.57 -9.69 9.45
CA ASN A 91 -0.38 -10.01 10.24
C ASN A 91 0.58 -10.93 9.47
N GLY A 92 0.06 -11.90 8.71
CA GLY A 92 0.86 -12.77 7.87
C GLY A 92 1.60 -12.01 6.77
N ALA A 93 0.93 -11.06 6.11
CA ALA A 93 1.55 -10.21 5.10
C ALA A 93 2.63 -9.29 5.71
N LEU A 94 2.31 -8.58 6.81
CA LEU A 94 3.23 -7.64 7.46
C LEU A 94 4.50 -8.30 8.02
N ASN A 95 4.40 -9.56 8.47
CA ASN A 95 5.53 -10.31 9.01
C ASN A 95 6.28 -11.13 7.94
N ASN A 96 5.84 -11.11 6.68
CA ASN A 96 6.51 -11.85 5.62
C ASN A 96 7.85 -11.18 5.25
N PRO A 97 8.97 -11.89 5.23
CA PRO A 97 10.29 -11.30 4.92
C PRO A 97 10.42 -10.82 3.47
N ASN A 98 9.51 -11.22 2.58
CA ASN A 98 9.42 -10.75 1.20
C ASN A 98 8.19 -9.84 0.97
N MET A 99 7.60 -9.26 2.03
CA MET A 99 6.47 -8.34 1.87
C MET A 99 6.82 -7.26 0.83
N ALA A 100 6.02 -7.17 -0.22
CA ALA A 100 6.16 -6.14 -1.23
C ALA A 100 5.37 -4.90 -0.80
N SER A 101 6.03 -3.74 -0.75
CA SER A 101 5.41 -2.44 -0.52
C SER A 101 5.19 -1.70 -1.84
N ASP A 102 4.31 -0.69 -1.83
CA ASP A 102 4.16 0.23 -2.96
C ASP A 102 5.50 0.84 -3.41
N MET A 103 5.61 1.14 -4.71
CA MET A 103 6.75 1.87 -5.25
C MET A 103 6.77 3.30 -4.70
N LYS A 104 7.83 3.65 -3.98
CA LYS A 104 7.99 4.96 -3.33
C LYS A 104 8.94 5.85 -4.14
N ILE A 105 8.65 5.95 -5.43
CA ILE A 105 9.44 6.69 -6.40
C ILE A 105 8.58 7.72 -7.14
N PRO A 106 9.16 8.86 -7.57
CA PRO A 106 8.51 9.76 -8.51
C PRO A 106 7.90 9.02 -9.71
N GLY A 107 6.66 9.38 -10.06
CA GLY A 107 5.97 8.77 -11.20
C GLY A 107 5.45 7.35 -10.99
N ALA A 108 5.49 6.78 -9.77
CA ALA A 108 5.03 5.40 -9.48
C ALA A 108 3.66 5.05 -10.10
N GLN A 109 2.71 5.99 -10.09
CA GLN A 109 1.38 5.80 -10.69
C GLN A 109 1.41 5.55 -12.21
N GLN A 110 2.42 6.05 -12.93
CA GLN A 110 2.56 5.81 -14.37
C GLN A 110 2.97 4.36 -14.66
N TYR A 111 3.75 3.73 -13.78
CA TYR A 111 4.13 2.32 -13.93
C TYR A 111 2.91 1.42 -13.77
N THR A 112 2.13 1.62 -12.70
CA THR A 112 0.98 0.76 -12.38
C THR A 112 -0.28 1.22 -13.09
N GLY A 113 -0.88 2.32 -12.65
CA GLY A 113 -2.19 2.77 -13.11
C GLY A 113 -2.24 3.39 -14.51
N VAL A 114 -1.15 3.34 -15.27
CA VAL A 114 -1.14 3.72 -16.69
C VAL A 114 -0.60 2.58 -17.53
N VAL A 115 0.70 2.26 -17.43
CA VAL A 115 1.33 1.26 -18.31
C VAL A 115 0.81 -0.15 -18.02
N LEU A 116 0.93 -0.62 -16.77
CA LEU A 116 0.50 -1.97 -16.39
C LEU A 116 -1.00 -2.16 -16.61
N ASP A 117 -1.83 -1.26 -16.09
CA ASP A 117 -3.29 -1.38 -16.17
C ASP A 117 -3.79 -1.36 -17.63
N THR A 118 -3.20 -0.51 -18.49
CA THR A 118 -3.58 -0.45 -19.91
C THR A 118 -3.26 -1.76 -20.62
N GLU A 119 -2.03 -2.24 -20.50
CA GLU A 119 -1.60 -3.44 -21.24
C GLU A 119 -2.25 -4.71 -20.69
N LEU A 120 -2.48 -4.78 -19.38
CA LEU A 120 -3.26 -5.86 -18.77
C LEU A 120 -4.70 -5.86 -19.28
N ALA A 121 -5.35 -4.70 -19.34
CA ALA A 121 -6.72 -4.60 -19.85
C ALA A 121 -6.82 -5.04 -21.32
N ARG A 122 -5.87 -4.63 -22.17
CA ARG A 122 -5.80 -5.04 -23.57
C ARG A 122 -5.60 -6.55 -23.73
N TYR A 123 -4.74 -7.15 -22.91
CA TYR A 123 -4.56 -8.60 -22.87
C TYR A 123 -5.85 -9.32 -22.46
N LEU A 124 -6.49 -8.89 -21.37
CA LEU A 124 -7.75 -9.48 -20.88
C LEU A 124 -8.91 -9.32 -21.88
N ALA A 125 -8.90 -8.25 -22.69
CA ALA A 125 -9.83 -8.04 -23.79
C ALA A 125 -9.51 -8.89 -25.03
N GLY A 126 -8.37 -9.60 -25.07
CA GLY A 126 -7.94 -10.42 -26.20
C GLY A 126 -7.35 -9.62 -27.36
N GLU A 127 -7.01 -8.35 -27.17
CA GLU A 127 -6.46 -7.48 -28.23
C GLU A 127 -4.99 -7.77 -28.53
N ILE A 128 -4.25 -8.25 -27.52
CA ILE A 128 -2.82 -8.54 -27.60
C ILE A 128 -2.51 -9.87 -26.91
N THR A 129 -1.38 -10.50 -27.28
CA THR A 129 -0.88 -11.70 -26.60
C THR A 129 -0.26 -11.35 -25.25
N VAL A 130 -0.09 -12.35 -24.39
CA VAL A 130 0.62 -12.18 -23.10
C VAL A 130 2.07 -11.70 -23.33
N ASP A 131 2.77 -12.26 -24.32
CA ASP A 131 4.14 -11.85 -24.65
C ASP A 131 4.21 -10.39 -25.09
N GLN A 132 3.24 -9.93 -25.89
CA GLN A 132 3.17 -8.55 -26.32
C GLN A 132 2.84 -7.61 -25.16
N ALA A 133 1.94 -8.00 -24.26
CA ALA A 133 1.62 -7.22 -23.07
C ALA A 133 2.85 -7.06 -22.17
N LEU A 134 3.56 -8.15 -21.88
CA LEU A 134 4.79 -8.14 -21.07
C LEU A 134 5.86 -7.23 -21.68
N LYS A 135 6.08 -7.33 -22.99
CA LYS A 135 7.03 -6.47 -23.71
C LYS A 135 6.65 -5.00 -23.63
N ASN A 136 5.38 -4.66 -23.86
CA ASN A 136 4.91 -3.27 -23.80
C ASN A 136 5.03 -2.69 -22.38
N ILE A 137 4.75 -3.51 -21.36
CA ILE A 137 4.91 -3.12 -19.95
C ILE A 137 6.37 -2.82 -19.65
N GLU A 138 7.28 -3.71 -20.04
CA GLU A 138 8.74 -3.53 -19.86
C GLU A 138 9.22 -2.25 -20.54
N GLU A 139 8.92 -2.06 -21.82
CA GLU A 139 9.32 -0.86 -22.58
C GLU A 139 8.74 0.42 -21.96
N GLY A 140 7.48 0.40 -21.53
CA GLY A 140 6.84 1.53 -20.87
C GLY A 140 7.48 1.87 -19.52
N TRP A 141 7.79 0.88 -18.70
CA TRP A 141 8.47 1.07 -17.41
C TRP A 141 9.90 1.58 -17.57
N GLU A 142 10.64 1.07 -18.55
CA GLU A 142 11.97 1.56 -18.87
C GLU A 142 11.92 3.02 -19.29
N LYS A 143 10.96 3.40 -20.15
CA LYS A 143 10.78 4.80 -20.53
C LYS A 143 10.52 5.70 -19.32
N ILE A 144 9.59 5.33 -18.43
CA ILE A 144 9.29 6.13 -17.23
C ILE A 144 10.55 6.26 -16.35
N THR A 145 11.31 5.17 -16.20
CA THR A 145 12.54 5.15 -15.41
C THR A 145 13.58 6.13 -15.95
N GLU A 146 13.74 6.19 -17.27
CA GLU A 146 14.66 7.14 -17.90
C GLU A 146 14.14 8.59 -17.83
N ASP A 147 12.83 8.83 -17.98
CA ASP A 147 12.24 10.16 -17.88
C ASP A 147 12.44 10.79 -16.48
N PHE A 148 12.36 9.99 -15.42
CA PHE A 148 12.61 10.43 -14.03
C PHE A 148 14.07 10.31 -13.58
N GLY A 149 14.94 9.70 -14.39
CA GLY A 149 16.34 9.42 -14.08
C GLY A 149 16.52 8.14 -13.26
N ARG A 150 17.17 7.12 -13.86
CA ARG A 150 17.34 5.80 -13.23
C ARG A 150 18.07 5.87 -11.88
N LYS A 151 19.13 6.67 -11.78
CA LYS A 151 19.93 6.76 -10.54
C LYS A 151 19.11 7.39 -9.41
N GLU A 152 18.26 8.34 -9.75
CA GLU A 152 17.38 9.09 -8.87
C GLU A 152 16.24 8.19 -8.38
N GLN A 153 15.65 7.38 -9.28
CA GLN A 153 14.67 6.36 -8.91
C GLN A 153 15.27 5.33 -7.95
N ILE A 154 16.47 4.80 -8.24
CA ILE A 154 17.18 3.86 -7.36
C ILE A 154 17.42 4.50 -5.98
N LYS A 155 17.90 5.74 -5.95
CA LYS A 155 18.15 6.47 -4.70
C LYS A 155 16.86 6.71 -3.91
N ALA A 156 15.77 7.11 -4.57
CA ALA A 156 14.49 7.33 -3.93
C ALA A 156 13.93 6.04 -3.31
N GLN A 157 13.99 4.93 -4.06
CA GLN A 157 13.54 3.63 -3.57
C GLN A 157 14.42 3.12 -2.42
N ALA A 158 15.75 3.27 -2.50
CA ALA A 158 16.66 2.89 -1.42
C ALA A 158 16.34 3.67 -0.13
N LEU A 159 16.21 4.99 -0.22
CA LEU A 159 15.83 5.83 0.92
C LEU A 159 14.49 5.39 1.52
N ALA A 160 13.52 5.06 0.67
CA ALA A 160 12.20 4.62 1.10
C ALA A 160 12.19 3.24 1.79
N LEU A 161 13.19 2.41 1.49
CA LEU A 161 13.47 1.13 2.15
C LEU A 161 14.43 1.27 3.36
N GLY A 162 14.94 2.48 3.63
CA GLY A 162 15.89 2.74 4.71
C GLY A 162 17.33 2.31 4.41
N LEU A 163 17.69 2.21 3.13
CA LEU A 163 19.02 1.85 2.62
C LEU A 163 19.85 3.08 2.22
#